data_AF-A0A265N732-F1
#
_entry.id   AF-A0A265N732-F1
#
_cell.length_a   1.000
_cell.length_b   1.000
_cell.length_c   1.000
_cell.angle_alpha   90.00
_cell.angle_beta   90.00
_cell.angle_gamma   90.00
#
_symmetry.space_group_name_H-M   'P 1'
#
loop_
_entity.id
_entity.type
_entity.pdbx_description
1 polymer ?
#
loop_
_entity_poly.entity_id
_entity_poly.type
_entity_poly.pdbx_seq_one_letter_code
_entity_poly.pdbx_strand_id
1 'polypeptide(L)'
;MNQWYHPNGYRQNHWQPQGGFNHYHNAYRRITIEEAMHIALEQIPGQVVKIELDTENGMQVYEVDIVTNQGTRFEVSVDVNTGGIVEIEQERR
;
A
#
# COMPACT_ATOMS: atom_id res chain seq x y z
N MET A 1 -16.93 -14.97 53.95
CA MET A 1 -16.20 -14.56 52.73
C MET A 1 -17.18 -13.84 51.83
N ASN A 2 -16.85 -12.61 51.47
CA ASN A 2 -17.78 -11.57 51.03
C ASN A 2 -18.28 -11.77 49.59
N GLN A 3 -19.55 -11.44 49.38
CA GLN A 3 -20.17 -11.16 48.08
C GLN A 3 -19.69 -9.81 47.52
N TRP A 4 -19.66 -9.60 46.20
CA TRP A 4 -20.04 -8.37 45.47
C TRP A 4 -20.26 -8.66 43.97
N TYR A 5 -21.08 -7.83 43.33
CA TYR A 5 -21.86 -8.07 42.10
C TYR A 5 -21.50 -7.03 41.01
N HIS A 6 -21.94 -7.28 39.76
CA HIS A 6 -22.16 -6.35 38.61
C HIS A 6 -21.04 -6.17 37.53
N PRO A 7 -21.35 -5.69 36.30
CA PRO A 7 -21.85 -6.43 35.13
C PRO A 7 -21.16 -5.95 33.82
N ASN A 8 -21.70 -6.33 32.65
CA ASN A 8 -21.42 -5.73 31.34
C ASN A 8 -19.95 -5.78 30.87
N GLY A 9 -19.58 -6.94 30.33
CA GLY A 9 -18.47 -7.02 29.38
C GLY A 9 -18.71 -6.05 28.23
N TYR A 10 -17.86 -5.04 28.16
CA TYR A 10 -17.76 -4.08 27.07
C TYR A 10 -17.85 -4.80 25.74
N ARG A 11 -18.83 -4.40 24.92
CA ARG A 11 -18.88 -4.77 23.51
C ARG A 11 -17.58 -4.31 22.89
N GLN A 12 -16.72 -5.26 22.55
CA GLN A 12 -15.63 -5.01 21.63
C GLN A 12 -16.28 -4.67 20.29
N ASN A 13 -16.29 -3.39 19.92
CA ASN A 13 -16.29 -3.02 18.52
C ASN A 13 -14.96 -3.53 17.95
N HIS A 14 -14.94 -4.81 17.63
CA HIS A 14 -13.92 -5.40 16.77
C HIS A 14 -14.15 -4.79 15.38
N TRP A 15 -13.54 -3.64 15.15
CA TRP A 15 -13.28 -3.17 13.80
C TRP A 15 -12.33 -4.20 13.18
N GLN A 16 -12.89 -5.13 12.41
CA GLN A 16 -12.11 -5.96 11.51
C GLN A 16 -11.69 -5.04 10.37
N PRO A 17 -10.40 -4.67 10.21
CA PRO A 17 -9.97 -4.21 8.92
C PRO A 17 -10.19 -5.39 7.96
N GLN A 18 -11.13 -5.23 7.03
CA GLN A 18 -11.19 -6.08 5.84
C GLN A 18 -9.96 -5.76 4.99
N GLY A 19 -8.79 -6.20 5.45
CA GLY A 19 -7.50 -6.09 4.76
C GLY A 19 -6.90 -7.47 4.59
N GLY A 20 -7.73 -8.45 4.21
CA GLY A 20 -7.28 -9.80 3.93
C GLY A 20 -6.64 -9.86 2.54
N PHE A 21 -5.46 -9.29 2.36
CA PHE A 21 -4.60 -9.62 1.21
C PHE A 21 -3.86 -10.92 1.50
N ASN A 22 -4.60 -11.99 1.78
CA ASN A 22 -4.05 -13.33 1.88
C ASN A 22 -3.91 -13.88 0.46
N HIS A 23 -2.88 -13.44 -0.25
CA HIS A 23 -2.60 -13.85 -1.62
C HIS A 23 -1.34 -14.73 -1.63
N TYR A 24 -1.50 -15.98 -1.19
CA TYR A 24 -0.63 -17.08 -1.60
C TYR A 24 -0.79 -17.30 -3.12
N HIS A 25 -0.14 -16.47 -3.93
CA HIS A 25 -0.10 -16.64 -5.39
C HIS A 25 1.33 -17.02 -5.78
N ASN A 26 1.42 -18.21 -6.38
CA ASN A 26 2.60 -18.82 -6.95
C ASN A 26 3.52 -17.82 -7.68
N ALA A 27 4.81 -18.11 -7.66
CA ALA A 27 5.97 -17.35 -8.14
C ALA A 27 6.00 -16.92 -9.63
N TYR A 28 4.86 -16.67 -10.26
CA TYR A 28 4.71 -16.31 -11.69
C TYR A 28 3.54 -15.37 -12.00
N ARG A 29 2.95 -14.67 -11.03
CA ARG A 29 1.93 -13.65 -11.31
C ARG A 29 2.52 -12.25 -11.14
N ARG A 30 2.40 -11.44 -12.19
CA ARG A 30 2.64 -10.00 -12.14
C ARG A 30 1.60 -9.32 -11.26
N ILE A 31 2.03 -8.35 -10.46
CA ILE A 31 1.12 -7.52 -9.67
C ILE A 31 0.26 -6.66 -10.59
N THR A 32 -0.93 -6.28 -10.13
CA THR A 32 -1.82 -5.36 -10.85
C THR A 32 -1.46 -3.91 -10.55
N ILE A 33 -2.01 -3.00 -11.36
CA ILE A 33 -1.95 -1.55 -11.13
C ILE A 33 -2.54 -1.19 -9.75
N GLU A 34 -3.63 -1.83 -9.33
CA GLU A 34 -4.22 -1.61 -8.01
C GLU A 34 -3.29 -2.07 -6.90
N GLU A 35 -2.67 -3.25 -7.03
CA GLU A 35 -1.68 -3.77 -6.09
C GLU A 35 -0.46 -2.82 -5.99
N ALA A 36 0.06 -2.35 -7.12
CA ALA A 36 1.14 -1.35 -7.16
C ALA A 36 0.75 -0.03 -6.47
N MET A 37 -0.46 0.47 -6.72
CA MET A 37 -0.98 1.68 -6.10
C MET A 37 -1.08 1.53 -4.58
N HIS A 38 -1.57 0.39 -4.09
CA HIS A 38 -1.64 0.10 -2.65
C HIS A 38 -0.23 0.06 -2.03
N ILE A 39 0.70 -0.66 -2.66
CA ILE A 39 2.09 -0.76 -2.21
C ILE A 39 2.75 0.64 -2.15
N ALA A 40 2.57 1.46 -3.18
CA ALA A 40 3.13 2.80 -3.23
C ALA A 40 2.51 3.74 -2.16
N LEU A 41 1.20 3.66 -1.95
CA LEU A 41 0.49 4.45 -0.92
C LEU A 41 0.86 4.04 0.51
N GLU A 42 1.27 2.78 0.73
CA GLU A 42 1.82 2.34 2.01
C GLU A 42 3.18 2.99 2.31
N GLN A 43 3.98 3.29 1.27
CA GLN A 43 5.25 4.00 1.44
C GLN A 43 5.06 5.51 1.59
N ILE A 44 4.25 6.11 0.71
CA ILE A 44 4.01 7.55 0.66
C ILE A 44 2.51 7.82 0.75
N PRO A 45 2.00 8.20 1.94
CA PRO A 45 0.61 8.60 2.10
C PRO A 45 0.31 9.87 1.29
N GLY A 46 -0.69 9.79 0.41
CA GLY A 46 -1.09 10.93 -0.41
C GLY A 46 -2.18 10.57 -1.40
N GLN A 47 -2.26 11.37 -2.46
CA GLN A 47 -3.16 11.13 -3.58
C GLN A 47 -2.35 10.66 -4.78
N VAL A 48 -2.67 9.47 -5.30
CA VAL A 48 -2.14 9.02 -6.59
C VAL A 48 -2.73 9.88 -7.68
N VAL A 49 -1.87 10.54 -8.45
CA VAL A 49 -2.26 11.42 -9.56
C VAL A 49 -2.00 10.81 -10.92
N LYS A 50 -1.12 9.81 -10.99
CA LYS A 50 -0.77 9.09 -12.22
C LYS A 50 -0.22 7.71 -11.86
N ILE A 51 -0.49 6.72 -12.71
CA ILE A 51 0.12 5.40 -12.64
C ILE A 51 0.33 4.88 -14.05
N GLU A 52 1.56 4.48 -14.37
CA GLU A 52 1.94 3.99 -15.70
C GLU A 52 2.86 2.77 -15.58
N LEU A 53 2.92 1.97 -16.65
CA LEU A 53 3.86 0.86 -16.78
C LEU A 53 5.06 1.37 -17.58
N ASP A 54 6.24 1.38 -16.96
CA ASP A 54 7.50 1.73 -17.62
C ASP A 54 8.51 0.57 -17.55
N THR A 55 9.67 0.75 -18.18
CA THR A 55 10.77 -0.18 -18.23
C THR A 55 12.07 0.53 -17.89
N GLU A 56 12.52 0.36 -16.64
CA GLU A 56 13.79 0.88 -16.15
C GLU A 56 14.87 -0.19 -16.25
N ASN A 57 15.98 0.09 -16.94
CA ASN A 57 17.13 -0.83 -17.04
C ASN A 57 16.78 -2.26 -17.51
N GLY A 58 15.73 -2.41 -18.31
CA GLY A 58 15.23 -3.71 -18.78
C GLY A 58 14.28 -4.44 -17.83
N MET A 59 13.92 -3.82 -16.70
CA MET A 59 12.93 -4.31 -15.74
C MET A 59 11.61 -3.55 -15.90
N GLN A 60 10.49 -4.26 -15.95
CA GLN A 60 9.17 -3.64 -15.99
C GLN A 60 8.76 -3.18 -14.59
N VAL A 61 8.38 -1.90 -14.47
CA VAL A 61 7.95 -1.27 -13.23
C VAL A 61 6.62 -0.55 -13.43
N TYR A 62 5.82 -0.48 -12.38
CA TYR A 62 4.74 0.49 -12.28
C TYR A 62 5.27 1.75 -11.62
N GLU A 63 5.28 2.87 -12.33
CA GLU A 63 5.58 4.20 -11.78
C GLU A 63 4.30 4.80 -11.23
N VAL A 64 4.32 5.13 -9.94
CA VAL A 64 3.18 5.71 -9.23
C VAL A 64 3.53 7.11 -8.76
N ASP A 65 2.90 8.12 -9.36
CA ASP A 65 3.02 9.50 -8.93
C ASP A 65 2.05 9.80 -7.79
N ILE A 66 2.60 10.24 -6.66
CA ILE A 66 1.86 10.56 -5.45
C ILE A 66 2.11 12.01 -5.06
N VAL A 67 1.03 12.77 -4.89
CA VAL A 67 1.06 14.10 -4.29
C VAL A 67 0.68 13.99 -2.82
N THR A 68 1.61 14.34 -1.94
CA THR A 68 1.36 14.38 -0.49
C THR A 68 0.47 15.56 -0.12
N ASN A 69 -0.10 15.53 1.09
CA ASN A 69 -0.88 16.65 1.63
C ASN A 69 -0.08 17.97 1.75
N GLN A 70 1.24 17.89 1.72
CA GLN A 70 2.14 19.05 1.73
C GLN A 70 2.38 19.63 0.33
N GLY A 71 1.79 19.03 -0.72
CA GLY A 71 1.98 19.42 -2.11
C GLY A 71 3.29 18.94 -2.73
N THR A 72 4.07 18.11 -2.02
CA THR A 72 5.26 17.46 -2.55
C THR A 72 4.88 16.27 -3.41
N ARG A 73 5.44 16.18 -4.62
CA ARG A 73 5.27 15.05 -5.53
C ARG A 73 6.40 14.04 -5.35
N PHE A 74 6.02 12.78 -5.30
CA PHE A 74 6.90 11.63 -5.26
C PHE A 74 6.54 10.71 -6.40
N GLU A 75 7.55 10.06 -6.94
CA GLU A 75 7.44 8.98 -7.90
C GLU A 75 7.93 7.71 -7.23
N VAL A 76 7.12 6.65 -7.29
CA VAL A 76 7.41 5.36 -6.67
C VAL A 76 7.38 4.29 -7.75
N SER A 77 8.54 3.71 -8.06
CA SER A 77 8.68 2.61 -9.02
C SER A 77 8.53 1.27 -8.31
N VAL A 78 7.58 0.45 -8.75
CA VAL A 78 7.24 -0.86 -8.17
C VAL A 78 7.47 -1.97 -9.19
N ASP A 79 8.29 -2.96 -8.87
CA ASP A 79 8.56 -4.12 -9.75
C ASP A 79 7.26 -4.88 -10.06
N VAL A 80 6.94 -5.01 -11.34
CA VAL A 80 5.72 -5.63 -11.84
C VAL A 80 5.64 -7.12 -11.49
N ASN A 81 6.76 -7.82 -11.33
CA ASN A 81 6.78 -9.26 -11.05
C ASN A 81 6.75 -9.57 -9.56
N THR A 82 7.32 -8.70 -8.72
CA THR A 82 7.50 -8.99 -7.29
C THR A 82 6.70 -8.09 -6.37
N GLY A 83 6.28 -6.91 -6.83
CA GLY A 83 5.75 -5.85 -5.99
C GLY A 83 6.79 -5.16 -5.11
N GLY A 84 8.08 -5.41 -5.33
CA GLY A 84 9.15 -4.74 -4.61
C GLY A 84 9.28 -3.27 -5.03
N ILE A 85 9.56 -2.39 -4.07
CA ILE A 85 9.94 -1.00 -4.36
C ILE A 85 11.32 -0.99 -4.99
N VAL A 86 11.40 -0.44 -6.19
CA VAL A 86 12.63 -0.28 -6.97
C VAL A 86 13.25 1.08 -6.64
N GLU A 87 12.45 2.14 -6.70
CA GLU A 87 12.88 3.50 -6.49
C GLU A 87 11.78 4.34 -5.85
N ILE A 88 12.20 5.33 -5.05
CA ILE A 88 11.34 6.40 -4.55
C ILE A 88 12.10 7.70 -4.81
N GLU A 89 11.61 8.49 -5.76
CA GLU A 89 12.16 9.79 -6.07
C GLU A 89 11.22 10.90 -5.60
N GLN A 90 11.78 11.93 -4.98
CA GLN A 90 11.05 13.16 -4.68
C GLN A 90 11.28 14.15 -5.81
N GLU A 91 10.22 14.57 -6.51
CA GLU A 91 10.32 15.61 -7.53
C GLU A 91 10.66 16.94 -6.84
N ARG A 92 11.92 17.36 -6.95
CA ARG A 92 12.36 18.68 -6.50
C ARG A 92 12.18 19.67 -7.63
N ARG A 93 11.26 20.62 -7.47
CA ARG A 93 11.13 21.79 -8.34
C ARG A 93 12.26 22.79 -8.14
#